data_AF-A0A4P9VR65-F1
#
_entry.id   AF-A0A4P9VR65-F1
#
_cell.length_a   1.000
_cell.length_b   1.000
_cell.length_c   1.000
_cell.angle_alpha   90.00
_cell.angle_beta   90.00
_cell.angle_gamma   90.00
#
_symmetry.space_group_name_H-M   'P 1'
#
loop_
_entity.id
_entity.type
_entity.pdbx_description
1 polymer ?
#
loop_
_entity_poly.entity_id
_entity_poly.type
_entity_poly.pdbx_seq_one_letter_code
_entity_poly.pdbx_strand_id
1 'polypeptide(L)'
;MITNLTDQSNVINWKVGHKVYTKKYDYPATAALFGVNDEFVVIVEPDDVNKPNNAVVYDEEGKFIRRIINPCMDQGAICFDSVYPSGEKLILISVCPRVFYECRLGKKEGKFISVSETR
;
A
#
# COMPACT_ATOMS: atom_id res chain seq x y z
N MET A 1 16.83 -7.03 -1.93
CA MET A 1 16.28 -6.02 -2.88
C MET A 1 15.25 -6.67 -3.76
N ILE A 2 14.06 -6.08 -3.78
CA ILE A 2 12.91 -6.60 -4.51
C ILE A 2 13.02 -6.20 -5.98
N THR A 3 12.70 -7.13 -6.88
CA THR A 3 12.66 -6.91 -8.32
C THR A 3 11.35 -7.44 -8.89
N ASN A 4 10.94 -6.93 -10.05
CA ASN A 4 9.76 -7.40 -10.78
C ASN A 4 8.48 -7.49 -9.93
N LEU A 5 8.14 -6.41 -9.23
CA LEU A 5 6.79 -6.28 -8.66
C LEU A 5 5.78 -6.19 -9.81
N THR A 6 4.78 -7.06 -9.81
CA THR A 6 3.67 -7.05 -10.77
C THR A 6 2.35 -7.19 -10.04
N ASP A 7 1.36 -6.38 -10.39
CA ASP A 7 0.00 -6.37 -9.86
C ASP A 7 -1.03 -6.69 -10.97
N GLN A 8 -1.27 -7.97 -11.20
CA GLN A 8 -2.24 -8.43 -12.20
C GLN A 8 -3.61 -8.61 -11.56
N SER A 9 -4.38 -7.52 -11.46
CA SER A 9 -5.71 -7.48 -10.86
C SER A 9 -5.70 -7.98 -9.41
N ASN A 10 -5.89 -9.28 -9.16
CA ASN A 10 -5.98 -9.89 -7.84
C ASN A 10 -4.74 -10.73 -7.46
N VAL A 11 -3.69 -10.72 -8.28
CA VAL A 11 -2.43 -11.43 -8.01
C VAL A 11 -1.27 -10.44 -7.95
N ILE A 12 -0.61 -10.39 -6.79
CA ILE A 12 0.62 -9.63 -6.59
C ILE A 12 1.80 -10.59 -6.56
N ASN A 13 2.78 -10.36 -7.44
CA ASN A 13 4.03 -11.11 -7.44
C ASN A 13 5.21 -10.17 -7.25
N TRP A 14 6.24 -10.63 -6.54
CA TRP A 14 7.54 -9.97 -6.51
C TRP A 14 8.66 -11.00 -6.39
N LYS A 15 9.88 -10.60 -6.73
CA LYS A 15 11.05 -11.48 -6.78
C LYS A 15 12.16 -10.98 -5.88
N VAL A 16 12.78 -11.90 -5.15
CA VAL A 16 13.99 -11.65 -4.36
C VAL A 16 15.04 -12.71 -4.69
N GLY A 17 16.16 -12.28 -5.27
CA GLY A 17 17.17 -13.19 -5.81
C GLY A 17 16.56 -14.12 -6.86
N HIS A 18 16.51 -15.43 -6.57
CA HIS A 18 15.91 -16.44 -7.45
C HIS A 18 14.49 -16.88 -7.02
N LYS A 19 13.99 -16.38 -5.88
CA LYS A 19 12.68 -16.76 -5.35
C LYS A 19 11.59 -15.80 -5.83
N VAL A 20 10.44 -16.34 -6.19
CA VAL A 20 9.24 -15.58 -6.53
C VAL A 20 8.22 -15.77 -5.41
N TYR A 21 7.66 -14.67 -4.95
CA TYR A 21 6.62 -14.63 -3.93
C TYR A 21 5.31 -14.20 -4.59
N THR A 22 4.21 -14.82 -4.18
CA THR A 22 2.89 -14.59 -4.76
C THR A 22 1.85 -14.42 -3.65
N LYS A 23 1.03 -13.38 -3.76
CA LYS A 23 -0.19 -13.18 -2.98
C LYS A 23 -1.38 -13.16 -3.93
N LYS A 24 -2.42 -13.90 -3.57
CA LYS A 24 -3.69 -13.97 -4.30
C LYS A 24 -4.81 -13.44 -3.42
N TYR A 25 -5.68 -12.65 -4.01
CA TYR A 25 -6.83 -12.04 -3.36
C TYR A 25 -8.12 -12.41 -4.11
N ASP A 26 -9.25 -12.34 -3.42
CA ASP A 26 -10.56 -12.62 -4.04
C ASP A 26 -11.03 -11.47 -4.95
N TYR A 27 -10.51 -10.26 -4.71
CA TYR A 27 -10.79 -9.03 -5.45
C TYR A 27 -9.48 -8.32 -5.83
N PRO A 28 -9.51 -7.30 -6.70
CA PRO A 28 -8.32 -6.57 -7.09
C PRO A 28 -7.54 -5.99 -5.89
N ALA A 29 -6.22 -6.02 -5.99
CA ALA A 29 -5.29 -5.45 -5.05
C ALA A 29 -4.23 -4.66 -5.82
N THR A 30 -3.69 -3.61 -5.20
CA THR A 30 -2.59 -2.83 -5.79
C THR A 30 -1.36 -2.90 -4.90
N ALA A 31 -0.18 -2.78 -5.48
CA ALA A 31 1.05 -2.87 -4.71
C ALA A 31 2.12 -1.88 -5.19
N ALA A 32 2.97 -1.46 -4.27
CA ALA A 32 4.10 -0.60 -4.55
C ALA A 32 5.31 -0.95 -3.66
N LEU A 33 6.50 -0.64 -4.17
CA LEU A 33 7.73 -0.81 -3.41
C LEU A 33 7.95 0.37 -2.45
N PHE A 34 8.54 0.06 -1.29
CA PHE A 34 8.73 1.00 -0.19
C PHE A 34 10.06 0.76 0.54
N GLY A 35 10.58 1.81 1.20
CA GLY A 35 11.88 1.79 1.90
C GLY A 35 13.02 2.42 1.10
N VAL A 36 14.19 2.54 1.73
CA VAL A 36 15.36 3.26 1.17
C VAL A 36 15.99 2.50 -0.02
N ASN A 37 15.72 1.20 -0.13
CA ASN A 37 16.17 0.34 -1.23
C ASN A 37 15.05 -0.57 -1.76
N ASP A 38 13.80 -0.10 -1.69
CA ASP A 38 12.63 -0.88 -2.11
C ASP A 38 12.61 -2.27 -1.45
N GLU A 39 12.92 -2.29 -0.15
CA GLU A 39 13.10 -3.48 0.67
C GLU A 39 11.78 -4.02 1.25
N PHE A 40 10.70 -3.26 1.09
CA PHE A 40 9.35 -3.62 1.50
C PHE A 40 8.38 -3.58 0.33
N VAL A 41 7.36 -4.44 0.38
CA VAL A 41 6.18 -4.34 -0.48
C VAL A 41 5.03 -3.81 0.36
N VAL A 42 4.39 -2.74 -0.12
CA VAL A 42 3.11 -2.29 0.40
C VAL A 42 2.03 -2.80 -0.53
N ILE A 43 1.08 -3.55 0.01
CA ILE A 43 -0.08 -4.05 -0.72
C ILE A 43 -1.32 -3.39 -0.12
N VAL A 44 -2.12 -2.74 -0.96
CA VAL A 44 -3.50 -2.37 -0.65
C VAL A 44 -4.35 -3.59 -0.95
N GLU A 45 -4.72 -4.30 0.11
CA GLU A 45 -5.62 -5.46 0.04
C GLU A 45 -7.03 -5.01 -0.37
N PRO A 46 -7.90 -5.92 -0.85
CA PRO A 46 -9.30 -5.58 -1.12
C PRO A 46 -9.99 -4.85 0.03
N ASP A 47 -10.96 -4.01 -0.32
CA ASP A 47 -11.75 -3.30 0.67
C ASP A 47 -12.55 -4.28 1.54
N ASP A 48 -12.63 -3.95 2.82
CA ASP A 48 -13.53 -4.57 3.76
C ASP A 48 -14.22 -3.41 4.47
N VAL A 49 -15.54 -3.33 4.32
CA VAL A 49 -16.36 -2.24 4.87
C VAL A 49 -16.22 -2.08 6.39
N ASN A 50 -15.65 -3.07 7.08
CA ASN A 50 -15.38 -3.03 8.52
C ASN A 50 -13.90 -2.75 8.85
N LYS A 51 -13.01 -2.57 7.85
CA LYS A 51 -11.56 -2.44 8.04
C LYS A 51 -10.95 -1.34 7.13
N PRO A 52 -10.96 -0.07 7.59
CA PRO A 52 -10.40 1.06 6.82
C PRO A 52 -8.88 1.08 6.64
N ASN A 53 -8.17 0.15 7.27
CA ASN A 53 -6.72 0.04 7.25
C ASN A 53 -6.26 -1.11 6.35
N ASN A 54 -6.73 -1.23 5.11
CA ASN A 54 -6.43 -2.37 4.22
C ASN A 54 -5.00 -2.38 3.65
N ALA A 55 -4.19 -1.34 3.85
CA ALA A 55 -2.80 -1.33 3.38
C ALA A 55 -1.85 -2.06 4.34
N VAL A 56 -1.08 -3.02 3.82
CA VAL A 56 -0.20 -3.91 4.57
C VAL A 56 1.22 -3.85 4.04
N VAL A 57 2.19 -3.86 4.94
CA VAL A 57 3.62 -3.90 4.64
C VAL A 57 4.16 -5.31 4.85
N TYR A 58 4.79 -5.85 3.81
CA TYR A 58 5.56 -7.07 3.85
C TYR A 58 7.04 -6.78 3.67
N ASP A 59 7.90 -7.59 4.27
CA ASP A 59 9.32 -7.59 3.90
C ASP A 59 9.55 -8.30 2.57
N GLU A 60 10.81 -8.31 2.13
CA GLU A 60 11.21 -8.92 0.86
C GLU A 60 10.85 -10.42 0.79
N GLU A 61 10.80 -11.11 1.93
CA GLU A 61 10.46 -12.53 2.03
C GLU A 61 8.95 -12.79 2.20
N GLY A 62 8.12 -11.75 2.12
CA GLY A 62 6.66 -11.86 2.22
C GLY A 62 6.12 -12.07 3.62
N LYS A 63 6.95 -11.85 4.64
CA LYS A 63 6.50 -11.85 6.03
C LYS A 63 5.80 -10.53 6.31
N PHE A 64 4.64 -10.64 6.97
CA PHE A 64 3.90 -9.48 7.45
C PHE A 64 4.74 -8.69 8.47
N ILE A 65 4.86 -7.39 8.24
CA ILE A 65 5.56 -6.47 9.15
C ILE A 65 4.55 -5.66 9.95
N ARG A 66 3.65 -4.95 9.25
CA ARG A 66 2.64 -4.10 9.88
C ARG A 66 1.52 -3.74 8.92
N ARG A 67 0.44 -3.21 9.50
CA ARG A 67 -0.66 -2.56 8.77
C ARG A 67 -0.48 -1.04 8.84
N ILE A 68 -0.74 -0.34 7.75
CA ILE A 68 -0.73 1.13 7.70
C ILE A 68 -2.10 1.61 8.20
N ILE A 69 -2.07 2.47 9.22
CA ILE A 69 -3.29 3.07 9.77
C ILE A 69 -3.69 4.24 8.89
N ASN A 70 -4.92 4.22 8.39
CA ASN A 70 -5.46 5.29 7.56
C ASN A 70 -5.72 6.54 8.40
N PRO A 71 -5.01 7.66 8.14
CA PRO A 71 -5.16 8.88 8.92
C PRO A 71 -6.51 9.57 8.68
N CYS A 72 -7.23 9.20 7.62
CA CYS A 72 -8.55 9.75 7.28
C CYS A 72 -9.71 8.94 7.90
N MET A 73 -9.43 7.95 8.75
CA MET A 73 -10.46 7.11 9.37
C MET A 73 -11.51 7.93 10.12
N ASP A 74 -11.07 8.90 10.92
CA ASP A 74 -11.96 9.78 11.70
C ASP A 74 -12.78 10.73 10.81
N GLN A 75 -12.43 10.83 9.53
CA GLN A 75 -13.13 11.63 8.52
C GLN A 75 -14.10 10.78 7.69
N GLY A 76 -14.31 9.51 8.07
CA GLY A 76 -15.21 8.57 7.40
C GLY A 76 -14.55 7.81 6.26
N ALA A 77 -13.23 7.70 6.22
CA ALA A 77 -12.56 6.87 5.22
C ALA A 77 -13.01 5.40 5.31
N ILE A 78 -13.32 4.84 4.15
CA ILE A 78 -13.78 3.45 4.01
C ILE A 78 -12.59 2.50 3.95
N CYS A 79 -11.58 2.83 3.14
CA CYS A 79 -10.35 2.07 2.92
C CYS A 79 -9.34 2.89 2.11
N PHE A 80 -8.15 2.33 1.89
CA PHE A 80 -7.30 2.75 0.77
C PHE A 80 -7.76 2.05 -0.53
N ASP A 81 -7.69 2.77 -1.64
CA ASP A 81 -8.03 2.25 -2.98
C ASP A 81 -6.77 1.85 -3.76
N SER A 82 -5.78 2.73 -3.75
CA SER A 82 -4.58 2.56 -4.58
C SER A 82 -3.31 2.99 -3.86
N VAL A 83 -2.19 2.42 -4.31
CA VAL A 83 -0.84 2.77 -3.86
C VAL A 83 0.09 2.94 -5.04
N TYR A 84 0.95 3.96 -5.01
CA TYR A 84 2.01 4.13 -6.00
C TYR A 84 3.22 4.89 -5.42
N PRO A 85 4.44 4.61 -5.92
CA PRO A 85 5.62 5.36 -5.53
C PRO A 85 5.67 6.74 -6.21
N SER A 86 6.17 7.75 -5.51
CA SER A 86 6.41 9.10 -6.04
C SER A 86 7.68 9.70 -5.44
N GLY A 87 8.81 9.52 -6.11
CA GLY A 87 10.14 9.89 -5.60
C GLY A 87 10.42 9.25 -4.24
N GLU A 88 10.78 10.08 -3.26
CA GLU A 88 11.05 9.69 -1.86
C GLU A 88 9.77 9.41 -1.04
N LYS A 89 8.61 9.32 -1.70
CA LYS A 89 7.31 9.14 -1.05
C LYS A 89 6.61 7.90 -1.58
N LEU A 90 5.78 7.34 -0.70
CA LEU A 90 4.71 6.43 -1.08
C LEU A 90 3.40 7.17 -0.98
N ILE A 91 2.58 7.05 -2.02
CA ILE A 91 1.26 7.67 -2.06
C ILE A 91 0.22 6.58 -1.88
N LEU A 92 -0.67 6.77 -0.91
CA LEU A 92 -1.87 5.96 -0.69
C LEU A 92 -3.09 6.84 -0.95
N ILE A 93 -4.03 6.37 -1.76
CA ILE A 93 -5.31 7.05 -1.98
C ILE A 93 -6.33 6.48 -1.01
N SER A 94 -6.85 7.32 -0.13
CA SER A 94 -7.92 6.96 0.81
C SER A 94 -9.28 7.37 0.23
N VAL A 95 -10.24 6.45 0.24
CA VAL A 95 -11.61 6.67 -0.22
C VAL A 95 -12.49 7.15 0.93
N CYS A 96 -13.10 8.31 0.78
CA CYS A 96 -14.14 8.81 1.69
C CYS A 96 -15.45 9.07 0.91
N PRO A 97 -16.63 9.10 1.55
CA PRO A 97 -17.93 9.19 0.87
C PRO A 97 -18.13 10.36 -0.09
N ARG A 98 -17.33 11.43 0.02
CA ARG A 98 -17.48 12.65 -0.78
C ARG A 98 -16.20 13.15 -1.43
N VAL A 99 -15.06 12.56 -1.06
CA VAL A 99 -13.76 13.06 -1.46
C VAL A 99 -12.69 11.99 -1.32
N PHE A 100 -11.62 12.11 -2.09
CA PHE A 100 -10.44 11.28 -1.94
C PHE A 100 -9.37 12.05 -1.16
N TYR A 101 -8.52 11.32 -0.45
CA TYR A 101 -7.34 11.90 0.18
C TYR A 101 -6.09 11.21 -0.33
N GLU A 102 -5.10 12.03 -0.64
CA GLU A 102 -3.75 11.57 -0.91
C GLU A 102 -2.95 11.57 0.40
N CYS A 103 -2.61 10.38 0.88
CA CYS A 103 -1.83 10.17 2.09
C CYS A 103 -0.38 9.85 1.71
N ARG A 104 0.54 10.76 2.05
CA ARG A 104 1.96 10.66 1.67
C ARG A 104 2.79 10.10 2.81
N LEU A 105 3.48 8.98 2.60
CA LEU A 105 4.44 8.42 3.54
C LEU A 105 5.87 8.68 3.07
N GLY A 106 6.75 9.08 3.99
CA GLY A 106 8.19 9.17 3.73
C GLY A 106 8.79 7.78 3.60
N LYS A 107 9.48 7.51 2.48
CA LYS A 107 10.12 6.20 2.24
C LYS A 107 11.14 5.84 3.31
N LYS A 108 11.84 6.83 3.87
CA LYS A 108 12.87 6.61 4.89
C LYS A 108 12.28 6.40 6.29
N GLU A 109 11.30 7.19 6.69
CA GLU A 109 10.77 7.17 8.05
C GLU A 109 9.62 6.18 8.25
N GLY A 110 8.93 5.74 7.19
CA GLY A 110 7.74 4.91 7.35
C GLY A 110 6.52 5.64 7.89
N LYS A 111 6.58 6.98 7.97
CA LYS A 111 5.57 7.85 8.61
C LYS A 111 4.87 8.73 7.61
N PHE A 112 3.62 9.11 7.92
CA PHE A 112 2.92 10.13 7.14
C PHE A 112 3.64 11.47 7.25
N ILE A 113 3.88 12.08 6.09
CA ILE A 113 4.43 13.43 5.96
C ILE A 113 3.29 14.43 5.77
N SER A 114 2.27 14.05 5.00
CA SER A 114 1.13 14.92 4.71
C SER A 114 -0.09 14.11 4.29
N VAL A 115 -1.26 14.69 4.52
CA VAL A 115 -2.55 14.24 3.97
C VAL A 115 -3.17 15.44 3.27
N SER A 116 -3.63 15.26 2.03
CA SER A 116 -4.28 16.33 1.26
C SER A 116 -5.51 15.81 0.52
N GLU A 117 -6.58 16.58 0.57
CA GLU A 117 -7.79 16.33 -0.21
C GLU A 117 -7.49 16.40 -1.72
N THR A 118 -8.06 15.48 -2.49
CA THR A 118 -8.03 15.48 -3.95
C THR A 118 -9.46 15.53 -4.51
N ARG A 119 -9.66 16.35 -5.55
CA ARG A 119 -10.93 16.53 -6.25
C ARG A 119 -10.96 15.77 -7.56
#